data_AF-A0A9X5PI40-F1
#
_entry.id   AF-A0A9X5PI40-F1
#
_cell.length_a   1.000
_cell.length_b   1.000
_cell.length_c   1.000
_cell.angle_alpha   90.00
_cell.angle_beta   90.00
_cell.angle_gamma   90.00
#
_symmetry.space_group_name_H-M   'P 1'
#
loop_
_entity.id
_entity.type
_entity.pdbx_description
1 polymer ?
#
loop_
_entity_poly.entity_id
_entity_poly.type
_entity_poly.pdbx_seq_one_letter_code
_entity_poly.pdbx_strand_id
1 'polypeptide(L)'
;MDKRWWDFYALRYALGSVMGIFILLYIFIQTDIATKFGLNRLAFLIPKDPKDLSFVHLVILGVCGLAYCYLSSAPMLVFHALRVIVFRKLNTQSSFWPKWSVYTFVFSLVITLLVVIMGYISDDMFLDKLNFNKIIEIILFIFLSTVSFSFTTMLSLWSVTEEPSLLITDFYKKLAKKRQKKLDYVESYRHLREHANAFALVLCEILFCLLFVTGLNISGSVNFVPILVILWLLGPALIWFEANELENELIK
;
A
#
# COMPACT_ATOMS: atom_id res chain seq x y z
N MET A 1 24.81 24.42 3.14
CA MET A 1 23.72 24.10 2.20
C MET A 1 22.43 24.16 2.99
N ASP A 2 21.61 25.17 2.75
CA ASP A 2 20.29 25.25 3.37
C ASP A 2 19.44 24.08 2.90
N LYS A 3 18.95 23.27 3.85
CA LYS A 3 17.99 22.21 3.56
C LYS A 3 16.70 22.88 3.10
N ARG A 4 16.35 22.66 1.85
CA ARG A 4 15.16 23.26 1.23
C ARG A 4 13.92 22.61 1.83
N TRP A 5 12.87 23.39 2.06
CA TRP A 5 11.70 22.95 2.84
C TRP A 5 10.91 21.78 2.21
N TRP A 6 11.09 21.52 0.91
CA TRP A 6 10.51 20.38 0.21
C TRP A 6 11.30 19.07 0.36
N ASP A 7 12.58 19.14 0.78
CA ASP A 7 13.39 17.95 1.06
C ASP A 7 12.91 17.21 2.32
N PHE A 8 12.06 17.85 3.12
CA PHE A 8 11.50 17.25 4.31
C PHE A 8 10.47 16.19 3.92
N TYR A 9 10.79 14.94 4.27
CA TYR A 9 9.84 13.82 4.25
C TYR A 9 8.47 14.19 4.85
N ALA A 10 8.45 15.07 5.85
CA ALA A 10 7.25 15.59 6.48
C ALA A 10 6.22 16.14 5.48
N LEU A 11 6.63 16.81 4.40
CA LEU A 11 5.69 17.41 3.46
C LEU A 11 4.96 16.37 2.58
N ARG A 12 5.66 15.28 2.24
CA ARG A 12 5.09 14.15 1.49
C ARG A 12 3.98 13.47 2.29
N TYR A 13 4.26 13.25 3.57
CA TYR A 13 3.27 12.66 4.48
C TYR A 13 2.25 13.67 4.97
N ALA A 14 2.48 14.99 4.86
CA ALA A 14 1.48 15.99 5.27
C ALA A 14 0.23 15.95 4.36
N LEU A 15 0.42 15.98 3.03
CA LEU A 15 -0.71 15.88 2.08
C LEU A 15 -1.45 14.54 2.27
N GLY A 16 -0.70 13.44 2.36
CA GLY A 16 -1.28 12.13 2.59
C GLY A 16 -2.00 12.04 3.94
N SER A 17 -1.42 12.55 5.04
CA SER A 17 -2.08 12.54 6.36
C SER A 17 -3.41 13.29 6.34
N VAL A 18 -3.46 14.44 5.67
CA VAL A 18 -4.71 15.20 5.49
C VAL A 18 -5.73 14.37 4.70
N MET A 19 -5.30 13.71 3.62
CA MET A 19 -6.18 12.82 2.86
C MET A 19 -6.65 11.61 3.68
N GLY A 20 -5.77 11.00 4.46
CA GLY A 20 -6.06 9.92 5.38
C GLY A 20 -7.12 10.30 6.42
N ILE A 21 -7.11 11.54 6.94
CA ILE A 21 -8.19 12.04 7.80
C ILE A 21 -9.53 12.01 7.05
N PHE A 22 -9.59 12.57 5.84
CA PHE A 22 -10.84 12.60 5.06
C PHE A 22 -11.35 11.20 4.71
N ILE A 23 -10.45 10.27 4.39
CA ILE A 23 -10.79 8.89 4.10
C ILE A 23 -11.31 8.17 5.35
N LEU A 24 -10.64 8.33 6.50
CA LEU A 24 -11.11 7.75 7.75
C LEU A 24 -12.49 8.28 8.12
N LEU A 25 -12.69 9.60 8.02
CA LEU A 25 -14.01 10.20 8.24
C LEU A 25 -15.06 9.65 7.27
N TYR A 26 -14.74 9.53 5.99
CA TYR A 26 -15.63 8.91 5.00
C TYR A 26 -16.01 7.48 5.41
N ILE A 27 -15.03 6.65 5.78
CA ILE A 27 -15.27 5.29 6.25
C ILE A 27 -16.17 5.30 7.49
N PHE A 28 -15.86 6.11 8.51
CA PHE A 28 -16.66 6.16 9.74
C PHE A 28 -18.09 6.68 9.54
N ILE A 29 -18.31 7.60 8.60
CA ILE A 29 -19.63 8.18 8.33
C ILE A 29 -20.47 7.27 7.43
N GLN A 30 -19.86 6.68 6.40
CA GLN A 30 -20.58 5.95 5.35
C GLN A 30 -20.68 4.44 5.61
N THR A 31 -19.97 3.91 6.61
CA THR A 31 -20.01 2.49 6.95
C THR A 31 -20.44 2.28 8.39
N ASP A 32 -21.03 1.12 8.69
CA ASP A 32 -21.40 0.70 10.04
C ASP A 32 -20.21 0.15 10.85
N ILE A 33 -18.99 0.48 10.43
CA ILE A 33 -17.77 -0.11 10.96
C ILE A 33 -17.55 0.24 12.42
N ALA A 34 -17.95 1.44 12.83
CA ALA A 34 -17.89 1.85 14.23
C ALA A 34 -18.72 0.91 15.11
N THR A 35 -19.92 0.56 14.65
CA THR A 35 -20.78 -0.41 15.33
C THR A 35 -20.20 -1.81 15.28
N LYS A 36 -19.71 -2.27 14.11
CA LYS A 36 -19.17 -3.62 13.92
C LYS A 36 -17.90 -3.92 14.72
N PHE A 37 -17.03 -2.93 14.91
CA PHE A 37 -15.86 -3.06 15.80
C PHE A 37 -16.19 -2.80 17.29
N GLY A 38 -17.44 -2.49 17.63
CA GLY A 38 -17.81 -2.08 18.99
C GLY A 38 -17.17 -0.75 19.41
N LEU A 39 -16.78 0.09 18.45
CA LEU A 39 -16.17 1.41 18.63
C LEU A 39 -17.15 2.45 19.18
N ASN A 40 -18.39 2.07 19.50
CA ASN A 40 -19.32 2.89 20.28
C ASN A 40 -18.69 3.39 21.59
N ARG A 41 -17.69 2.68 22.13
CA ARG A 41 -16.87 3.10 23.29
C ARG A 41 -15.77 4.11 22.94
N LEU A 42 -15.38 4.19 21.68
CA LEU A 42 -14.44 5.16 21.11
C LEU A 42 -15.16 6.35 20.44
N ALA A 43 -16.47 6.51 20.66
CA ALA A 43 -17.27 7.64 20.17
C ALA A 43 -16.77 9.02 20.65
N PHE A 44 -15.85 9.06 21.62
CA PHE A 44 -15.15 10.29 22.00
C PHE A 44 -14.12 10.76 20.97
N LEU A 45 -13.68 9.90 20.03
CA LEU A 45 -12.67 10.27 19.02
C LEU A 45 -13.22 11.22 17.95
N ILE A 46 -14.53 11.18 17.70
CA ILE A 46 -15.23 12.06 16.76
C ILE A 46 -16.39 12.70 17.51
N PRO A 47 -16.31 14.00 17.85
CA PRO A 47 -17.40 14.67 18.56
C PRO A 47 -18.68 14.66 17.72
N LYS A 48 -19.84 14.51 18.37
CA LYS A 48 -21.15 14.45 17.70
C LYS A 48 -21.52 15.78 17.05
N ASP A 49 -21.15 16.88 17.69
CA ASP A 49 -21.35 18.23 17.18
C ASP A 49 -20.01 18.86 16.78
N PRO A 50 -19.91 19.52 15.61
CA PRO A 50 -18.68 20.20 15.18
C PRO A 50 -18.16 21.24 16.18
N LYS A 51 -19.06 21.75 17.03
CA LYS A 51 -18.79 22.76 18.06
C LYS A 51 -17.96 22.19 19.21
N ASP A 52 -18.00 20.88 19.42
CA ASP A 52 -17.29 20.17 20.48
C ASP A 52 -15.90 19.69 20.04
N LEU A 53 -15.47 20.07 18.82
CA LEU A 53 -14.17 19.74 18.26
C LEU A 53 -13.04 20.47 19.02
N SER A 54 -12.55 19.83 20.07
CA SER A 54 -11.38 20.29 20.82
C SER A 54 -10.06 20.03 20.07
N PHE A 55 -8.99 20.72 20.50
CA PHE A 55 -7.63 20.48 20.01
C PHE A 55 -7.18 19.01 20.15
N VAL A 56 -7.62 18.32 21.21
CA VAL A 56 -7.30 16.90 21.41
C VAL A 56 -7.84 16.03 20.28
N HIS A 57 -9.07 16.30 19.82
CA HIS A 57 -9.65 15.58 18.69
C HIS A 57 -8.86 15.82 17.40
N LEU A 58 -8.41 17.06 17.16
CA LEU A 58 -7.58 17.40 16.00
C LEU A 58 -6.24 16.66 16.03
N VAL A 59 -5.60 16.54 17.20
CA VAL A 59 -4.36 15.78 17.36
C VAL A 59 -4.58 14.30 17.09
N ILE A 60 -5.62 13.70 17.67
CA ILE A 60 -5.97 12.30 17.46
C ILE A 60 -6.25 12.02 15.98
N LEU A 61 -7.08 12.83 15.33
CA LEU A 61 -7.36 12.71 13.90
C LEU A 61 -6.08 12.85 13.07
N GLY A 62 -5.21 13.80 13.41
CA GLY A 62 -3.91 13.95 12.78
C GLY A 62 -3.03 12.70 12.88
N VAL A 63 -2.95 12.09 14.07
CA VAL A 63 -2.19 10.85 14.29
C VAL A 63 -2.81 9.68 13.52
N CYS A 64 -4.13 9.54 13.54
CA CYS A 64 -4.84 8.49 12.80
C CYS A 64 -4.66 8.65 11.29
N GLY A 65 -4.76 9.87 10.77
CA GLY A 65 -4.52 10.18 9.36
C GLY A 65 -3.09 9.88 8.93
N LEU A 66 -2.10 10.25 9.75
CA LEU A 66 -0.70 9.90 9.52
C LEU A 66 -0.47 8.39 9.53
N ALA A 67 -1.06 7.67 10.49
CA ALA A 67 -0.97 6.22 10.57
C ALA A 67 -1.60 5.54 9.35
N TYR A 68 -2.77 6.01 8.92
CA TYR A 68 -3.45 5.52 7.72
C TYR A 68 -2.62 5.78 6.45
N CYS A 69 -2.08 6.99 6.30
CA CYS A 69 -1.21 7.36 5.19
C CYS A 69 0.03 6.44 5.15
N TYR A 70 0.68 6.23 6.30
CA TYR A 70 1.84 5.35 6.37
C TYR A 70 1.50 3.89 6.00
N LEU A 71 0.43 3.35 6.56
CA LEU A 71 -0.02 1.97 6.32
C LEU A 71 -0.39 1.74 4.85
N SER A 72 -1.24 2.60 4.30
CA SER A 72 -1.71 2.50 2.92
C SER A 72 -0.58 2.72 1.91
N SER A 73 0.43 3.53 2.24
CA SER A 73 1.59 3.78 1.38
C SER A 73 2.56 2.62 1.23
N ALA A 74 2.41 1.53 1.99
CA ALA A 74 3.37 0.44 2.03
C ALA A 74 3.77 -0.12 0.63
N PRO A 75 2.87 -0.27 -0.36
CA PRO A 75 3.23 -0.68 -1.72
C PRO A 75 4.22 0.26 -2.44
N MET A 76 4.34 1.53 -2.03
CA MET A 76 5.37 2.43 -2.57
C MET A 76 6.79 1.93 -2.28
N LEU A 77 7.01 1.25 -1.15
CA LEU A 77 8.28 0.59 -0.86
C LEU A 77 8.54 -0.53 -1.87
N VAL A 78 7.50 -1.29 -2.22
CA VAL A 78 7.55 -2.36 -3.23
C VAL A 78 7.91 -1.83 -4.60
N PHE A 79 7.27 -0.75 -5.06
CA PHE A 79 7.66 -0.10 -6.31
C PHE A 79 9.10 0.44 -6.27
N HIS A 80 9.56 0.95 -5.14
CA HIS A 80 10.94 1.42 -5.00
C HIS A 80 11.99 0.30 -5.05
N ALA A 81 11.72 -0.87 -4.46
CA ALA A 81 12.61 -2.02 -4.54
C ALA A 81 12.62 -2.63 -5.95
N LEU A 82 11.44 -2.87 -6.51
CA LEU A 82 11.27 -3.52 -7.82
C LEU A 82 11.76 -2.67 -9.00
N ARG A 83 12.03 -1.38 -8.81
CA ARG A 83 12.56 -0.51 -9.88
C ARG A 83 13.84 -1.05 -10.50
N VAL A 84 14.67 -1.77 -9.72
CA VAL A 84 15.90 -2.40 -10.22
C VAL A 84 15.56 -3.39 -11.34
N ILE A 85 14.50 -4.18 -11.13
CA ILE A 85 14.00 -5.17 -12.08
C ILE A 85 13.40 -4.50 -13.32
N VAL A 86 12.61 -3.42 -13.12
CA VAL A 86 11.99 -2.64 -14.22
C VAL A 86 13.06 -2.04 -15.13
N PHE A 87 14.06 -1.36 -14.56
CA PHE A 87 15.07 -0.64 -15.33
C PHE A 87 16.19 -1.54 -15.88
N ARG A 88 16.40 -2.74 -15.32
CA ARG A 88 17.29 -3.76 -15.91
C ARG A 88 16.74 -4.27 -17.25
N LYS A 89 15.42 -4.50 -17.34
CA LYS A 89 14.75 -5.02 -18.56
C LYS A 89 14.91 -4.12 -19.79
N LEU A 90 14.97 -2.80 -19.60
CA LEU A 90 15.21 -1.86 -20.71
C LEU A 90 16.59 -2.05 -21.37
N ASN A 91 17.53 -2.71 -20.69
CA ASN A 91 18.89 -2.96 -21.18
C ASN A 91 19.17 -4.43 -21.54
N THR A 92 18.32 -5.39 -21.16
CA THR A 92 18.49 -6.81 -21.48
C THR A 92 17.15 -7.43 -21.87
N GLN A 93 17.09 -8.01 -23.07
CA GLN A 93 15.94 -8.65 -23.73
C GLN A 93 15.50 -9.96 -23.03
N SER A 94 15.31 -9.98 -21.71
CA SER A 94 14.92 -11.19 -20.99
C SER A 94 13.39 -11.38 -20.90
N SER A 95 12.94 -12.61 -21.14
CA SER A 95 11.53 -13.07 -21.11
C SER A 95 10.95 -13.26 -19.71
N PHE A 96 11.62 -12.73 -18.68
CA PHE A 96 11.28 -12.89 -17.26
C PHE A 96 9.92 -12.26 -16.93
N TRP A 97 9.71 -11.02 -17.36
CA TRP A 97 8.54 -10.23 -16.98
C TRP A 97 7.19 -10.86 -17.35
N PRO A 98 6.93 -11.29 -18.61
CA PRO A 98 5.62 -11.85 -18.97
C PRO A 98 5.31 -13.16 -18.25
N LYS A 99 6.32 -14.01 -18.00
CA LYS A 99 6.11 -15.31 -17.36
C LYS A 99 5.83 -15.14 -15.87
N TRP A 100 6.67 -14.41 -15.16
CA TRP A 100 6.50 -14.21 -13.71
C TRP A 100 5.32 -13.31 -13.39
N SER A 101 4.97 -12.32 -14.22
CA SER A 101 3.75 -11.53 -14.04
C SER A 101 2.49 -12.40 -14.14
N VAL A 102 2.48 -13.41 -15.01
CA VAL A 102 1.33 -14.32 -15.12
C VAL A 102 1.26 -15.25 -13.92
N TYR A 103 2.37 -15.87 -13.49
CA TYR A 103 2.36 -16.75 -12.31
C TYR A 103 1.95 -16.00 -11.03
N THR A 104 2.48 -14.80 -10.82
CA THR A 104 2.16 -13.95 -9.65
C THR A 104 0.72 -13.49 -9.68
N PHE A 105 0.19 -13.12 -10.84
CA PHE A 105 -1.21 -12.77 -11.02
C PHE A 105 -2.13 -13.95 -10.72
N VAL A 106 -1.84 -15.14 -11.28
CA VAL A 106 -2.65 -16.36 -11.05
C VAL A 106 -2.62 -16.76 -9.58
N PHE A 107 -1.45 -16.75 -8.94
CA PHE A 107 -1.33 -17.07 -7.51
C PHE A 107 -2.07 -16.05 -6.63
N SER A 108 -1.98 -14.76 -6.97
CA SER A 108 -2.72 -13.68 -6.30
C SER A 108 -4.23 -13.78 -6.47
N LEU A 109 -4.68 -14.28 -7.63
CA LEU A 109 -6.09 -14.56 -7.90
C LEU A 109 -6.58 -15.72 -7.03
N VAL A 110 -5.79 -16.79 -6.87
CA VAL A 110 -6.14 -17.91 -5.98
C VAL A 110 -6.27 -17.45 -4.53
N ILE A 111 -5.31 -16.67 -4.02
CA ILE A 111 -5.39 -16.08 -2.66
C ILE A 111 -6.64 -15.22 -2.53
N THR A 112 -6.90 -14.37 -3.51
CA THR A 112 -8.08 -13.51 -3.56
C THR A 112 -9.37 -14.32 -3.47
N LEU A 113 -9.49 -15.38 -4.28
CA LEU A 113 -10.67 -16.25 -4.26
C LEU A 113 -10.84 -16.94 -2.91
N LEU A 114 -9.75 -17.36 -2.26
CA LEU A 114 -9.82 -17.93 -0.91
C LEU A 114 -10.30 -16.90 0.13
N VAL A 115 -9.82 -15.67 0.07
CA VAL A 115 -10.29 -14.58 0.97
C VAL A 115 -11.76 -14.29 0.75
N VAL A 116 -12.20 -14.24 -0.52
CA VAL A 116 -13.60 -14.06 -0.89
C VAL A 116 -14.46 -15.21 -0.34
N ILE A 117 -14.04 -16.46 -0.51
CA ILE A 117 -14.73 -17.65 0.02
C ILE A 117 -14.80 -17.61 1.55
N MET A 118 -13.70 -17.29 2.25
CA MET A 118 -13.69 -17.15 3.70
C MET A 118 -14.66 -16.07 4.18
N GLY A 119 -14.73 -14.95 3.47
CA GLY A 119 -15.72 -13.89 3.73
C GLY A 119 -17.15 -14.43 3.63
N TYR A 120 -17.45 -15.23 2.61
CA TYR A 120 -18.79 -15.79 2.42
C TYR A 120 -19.16 -16.89 3.40
N ILE A 121 -18.23 -17.77 3.77
CA ILE A 121 -18.49 -18.82 4.76
C ILE A 121 -18.86 -18.21 6.11
N SER A 122 -18.43 -16.97 6.38
CA SER A 122 -18.77 -16.26 7.62
C SER A 122 -20.15 -15.58 7.64
N ASP A 123 -20.84 -15.48 6.49
CA ASP A 123 -22.18 -14.88 6.36
C ASP A 123 -23.20 -15.93 5.91
N ASP A 124 -23.87 -16.58 6.88
CA ASP A 124 -24.80 -17.71 6.69
C ASP A 124 -25.99 -17.45 5.73
N MET A 125 -26.20 -16.20 5.26
CA MET A 125 -27.38 -15.79 4.47
C MET A 125 -27.04 -15.16 3.10
N PHE A 126 -25.84 -15.39 2.55
CA PHE A 126 -25.35 -14.62 1.41
C PHE A 126 -26.00 -14.96 0.05
N LEU A 127 -26.19 -16.25 -0.29
CA LEU A 127 -26.72 -16.64 -1.62
C LEU A 127 -28.12 -16.06 -1.89
N ASP A 128 -28.90 -15.83 -0.83
CA ASP A 128 -30.24 -15.26 -0.92
C ASP A 128 -30.25 -13.74 -1.17
N LYS A 129 -29.11 -13.05 -1.00
CA LYS A 129 -28.97 -11.59 -1.15
C LYS A 129 -28.17 -11.16 -2.39
N LEU A 130 -27.85 -12.10 -3.27
CA LEU A 130 -26.99 -11.87 -4.42
C LEU A 130 -27.73 -11.06 -5.49
N ASN A 131 -27.38 -9.77 -5.61
CA ASN A 131 -27.92 -8.86 -6.62
C ASN A 131 -26.80 -8.35 -7.56
N PHE A 132 -27.19 -7.68 -8.65
CA PHE A 132 -26.25 -7.18 -9.65
C PHE A 132 -25.18 -6.25 -9.06
N ASN A 133 -25.55 -5.39 -8.10
CA ASN A 133 -24.62 -4.48 -7.44
C ASN A 133 -23.58 -5.25 -6.62
N LYS A 134 -23.99 -6.31 -5.91
CA LYS A 134 -23.07 -7.20 -5.18
C LYS A 134 -22.11 -7.91 -6.13
N ILE A 135 -22.57 -8.38 -7.29
CA ILE A 135 -21.67 -8.98 -8.30
C ILE A 135 -20.59 -7.99 -8.73
N ILE A 136 -20.95 -6.72 -8.96
CA ILE A 136 -19.97 -5.67 -9.31
C ILE A 136 -18.98 -5.44 -8.18
N GLU A 137 -19.43 -5.35 -6.93
CA GLU A 137 -18.55 -5.18 -5.76
C GLU A 137 -17.53 -6.32 -5.65
N ILE A 138 -17.96 -7.56 -5.92
CA ILE A 138 -17.12 -8.76 -5.88
C ILE A 138 -16.07 -8.72 -6.98
N ILE A 139 -16.47 -8.40 -8.21
CA ILE A 139 -15.55 -8.28 -9.34
C ILE A 139 -14.52 -7.17 -9.06
N LEU A 140 -14.97 -6.04 -8.53
CA LEU A 140 -14.09 -4.92 -8.16
C LEU A 140 -13.12 -5.32 -7.06
N PHE A 141 -13.59 -6.00 -6.01
CA PHE A 141 -12.73 -6.50 -4.93
C PHE A 141 -11.69 -7.48 -5.46
N ILE A 142 -12.12 -8.46 -6.27
CA ILE A 142 -11.22 -9.46 -6.87
C ILE A 142 -10.13 -8.77 -7.70
N PHE A 143 -10.52 -7.79 -8.51
CA PHE A 143 -9.56 -7.02 -9.32
C PHE A 143 -8.57 -6.25 -8.45
N LEU A 144 -9.06 -5.48 -7.47
CA LEU A 144 -8.23 -4.66 -6.58
C LEU A 144 -7.26 -5.52 -5.75
N SER A 145 -7.74 -6.61 -5.16
CA SER A 145 -6.93 -7.50 -4.33
C SER A 145 -5.91 -8.27 -5.16
N THR A 146 -6.30 -8.79 -6.33
CA THR A 146 -5.39 -9.53 -7.21
C THR A 146 -4.25 -8.64 -7.69
N VAL A 147 -4.56 -7.43 -8.13
CA VAL A 147 -3.53 -6.45 -8.55
C VAL A 147 -2.61 -6.12 -7.38
N SER A 148 -3.17 -5.86 -6.19
CA SER A 148 -2.37 -5.51 -5.01
C SER A 148 -1.44 -6.64 -4.57
N PHE A 149 -1.93 -7.88 -4.53
CA PHE A 149 -1.15 -9.05 -4.11
C PHE A 149 -0.16 -9.51 -5.18
N SER A 150 -0.38 -9.18 -6.46
CA SER A 150 0.56 -9.51 -7.55
C SER A 150 1.91 -8.86 -7.37
N PHE A 151 1.97 -7.66 -6.79
CA PHE A 151 3.23 -6.97 -6.49
C PHE A 151 3.99 -7.66 -5.35
N THR A 152 3.28 -8.05 -4.29
CA THR A 152 3.86 -8.80 -3.16
C THR A 152 4.45 -10.13 -3.61
N THR A 153 3.67 -10.89 -4.38
CA THR A 153 4.08 -12.22 -4.85
C THR A 153 5.23 -12.15 -5.86
N MET A 154 5.27 -11.13 -6.71
CA MET A 154 6.40 -10.89 -7.61
C MET A 154 7.70 -10.63 -6.85
N LEU A 155 7.63 -9.89 -5.75
CA LEU A 155 8.79 -9.68 -4.89
C LEU A 155 9.23 -10.98 -4.20
N SER A 156 8.30 -11.76 -3.62
CA SER A 156 8.62 -13.02 -2.95
C SER A 156 9.26 -14.06 -3.88
N LEU A 157 8.84 -14.10 -5.15
CA LEU A 157 9.43 -15.03 -6.13
C LEU A 157 10.79 -14.53 -6.60
N TRP A 158 10.99 -13.22 -6.70
CA TRP A 158 12.28 -12.64 -7.09
C TRP A 158 13.35 -12.86 -6.01
N SER A 159 13.02 -12.64 -4.73
CA SER A 159 13.94 -12.90 -3.61
C SER A 159 14.43 -14.34 -3.53
N VAL A 160 13.63 -15.30 -4.02
CA VAL A 160 13.94 -16.74 -3.95
C VAL A 160 14.72 -17.25 -5.16
N THR A 161 14.70 -16.53 -6.30
CA THR A 161 15.12 -17.11 -7.60
C THR A 161 16.40 -16.53 -8.20
N GLU A 162 16.80 -15.31 -7.85
CA GLU A 162 18.09 -14.73 -8.25
C GLU A 162 18.90 -14.38 -7.01
N GLU A 163 20.22 -14.18 -7.11
CA GLU A 163 20.99 -13.48 -6.06
C GLU A 163 20.64 -11.98 -6.16
N PRO A 164 19.62 -11.51 -5.43
CA PRO A 164 19.05 -10.18 -5.65
C PRO A 164 20.04 -9.13 -5.14
N SER A 165 20.79 -9.49 -4.11
CA SER A 165 21.70 -8.66 -3.35
C SER A 165 22.81 -8.05 -4.22
N LEU A 166 23.56 -8.85 -4.98
CA LEU A 166 24.63 -8.37 -5.87
C LEU A 166 24.11 -7.45 -6.98
N LEU A 167 22.94 -7.78 -7.54
CA LEU A 167 22.32 -7.00 -8.63
C LEU A 167 21.82 -5.64 -8.14
N ILE A 168 21.15 -5.63 -6.99
CA ILE A 168 20.71 -4.41 -6.33
C ILE A 168 21.94 -3.56 -5.99
N THR A 169 22.95 -4.16 -5.35
CA THR A 169 24.18 -3.47 -4.95
C THR A 169 24.88 -2.81 -6.16
N ASP A 170 25.05 -3.51 -7.28
CA ASP A 170 25.64 -2.93 -8.49
C ASP A 170 24.79 -1.80 -9.07
N PHE A 171 23.47 -1.97 -9.14
CA PHE A 171 22.56 -0.93 -9.61
C PHE A 171 22.67 0.35 -8.76
N TYR A 172 22.62 0.22 -7.44
CA TYR A 172 22.69 1.36 -6.52
C TYR A 172 24.07 2.03 -6.52
N LYS A 173 25.17 1.26 -6.61
CA LYS A 173 26.53 1.79 -6.79
C LYS A 173 26.65 2.61 -8.07
N LYS A 174 26.17 2.08 -9.21
CA LYS A 174 26.17 2.79 -10.51
C LYS A 174 25.31 4.06 -10.46
N LEU A 175 24.14 3.98 -9.82
CA LEU A 175 23.23 5.12 -9.67
C LEU A 175 23.87 6.23 -8.82
N ALA A 176 24.50 5.89 -7.70
CA ALA A 176 25.21 6.84 -6.84
C ALA A 176 26.32 7.58 -7.60
N LYS A 177 27.16 6.83 -8.34
CA LYS A 177 28.25 7.41 -9.15
C LYS A 177 27.72 8.35 -10.24
N LYS A 178 26.60 8.02 -10.89
CA LYS A 178 25.97 8.89 -11.91
C LYS A 178 25.39 10.16 -11.29
N ARG A 179 24.81 10.08 -10.09
CA ARG A 179 24.22 11.24 -9.40
C ARG A 179 25.26 12.30 -9.04
N GLN A 180 26.43 11.88 -8.56
CA GLN A 180 27.53 12.79 -8.24
C GLN A 180 28.01 13.60 -9.45
N LYS A 181 27.90 13.06 -10.67
CA LYS A 181 28.35 13.73 -11.91
C LYS A 181 27.36 14.75 -12.47
N LYS A 182 26.08 14.72 -12.07
CA LYS A 182 25.02 15.55 -12.65
C LYS A 182 24.11 16.16 -11.57
N LEU A 183 24.71 16.85 -10.60
CA LEU A 183 24.03 17.37 -9.41
C LEU A 183 22.79 18.23 -9.74
N ASP A 184 22.91 19.22 -10.62
CA ASP A 184 21.79 20.12 -10.94
C ASP A 184 20.61 19.40 -11.61
N TYR A 185 20.90 18.44 -12.49
CA TYR A 185 19.88 17.60 -13.11
C TYR A 185 19.21 16.68 -12.08
N VAL A 186 19.99 16.10 -11.16
CA VAL A 186 19.47 15.27 -10.08
C VAL A 186 18.56 16.08 -9.16
N GLU A 187 18.88 17.33 -8.90
CA GLU A 187 18.07 18.22 -8.07
C GLU A 187 16.72 18.53 -8.70
N SER A 188 16.71 18.93 -9.98
CA SER A 188 15.47 19.17 -10.72
C SER A 188 14.60 17.90 -10.84
N TYR A 189 15.23 16.75 -11.08
CA TYR A 189 14.53 15.47 -11.12
C TYR A 189 14.02 15.03 -9.74
N ARG A 190 14.76 15.32 -8.66
CA ARG A 190 14.37 15.00 -7.28
C ARG A 190 13.05 15.68 -6.93
N HIS A 191 12.92 16.96 -7.27
CA HIS A 191 11.69 17.73 -7.06
C HIS A 191 10.48 17.14 -7.80
N LEU A 192 10.63 16.84 -9.11
CA LEU A 192 9.57 16.22 -9.91
C LEU A 192 9.12 14.88 -9.29
N ARG A 193 10.09 14.07 -8.85
CA ARG A 193 9.82 12.77 -8.23
C ARG A 193 9.13 12.91 -6.87
N GLU A 194 9.48 13.92 -6.07
CA GLU A 194 8.86 14.15 -4.76
C GLU A 194 7.39 14.52 -4.88
N HIS A 195 7.02 15.36 -5.85
CA HIS A 195 5.61 15.64 -6.15
C HIS A 195 4.86 14.41 -6.66
N ALA A 196 5.44 13.71 -7.64
CA ALA A 196 4.82 12.49 -8.18
C ALA A 196 4.61 11.43 -7.08
N ASN A 197 5.57 11.29 -6.16
CA ASN A 197 5.44 10.40 -5.01
C ASN A 197 4.28 10.80 -4.10
N ALA A 198 4.08 12.10 -3.82
CA ALA A 198 2.97 12.56 -2.98
C ALA A 198 1.61 12.19 -3.58
N PHE A 199 1.43 12.31 -4.91
CA PHE A 199 0.21 11.87 -5.59
C PHE A 199 0.06 10.35 -5.58
N ALA A 200 1.15 9.60 -5.74
CA ALA A 200 1.12 8.15 -5.65
C ALA A 200 0.72 7.65 -4.24
N LEU A 201 1.13 8.35 -3.18
CA LEU A 201 0.69 8.07 -1.81
C LEU A 201 -0.83 8.19 -1.68
N VAL A 202 -1.40 9.31 -2.16
CA VAL A 202 -2.86 9.53 -2.15
C VAL A 202 -3.60 8.48 -2.97
N LEU A 203 -3.04 8.06 -4.11
CA LEU A 203 -3.61 6.96 -4.89
C LEU A 203 -3.61 5.65 -4.10
N CYS A 204 -2.51 5.30 -3.42
CA CYS A 204 -2.45 4.14 -2.53
C CYS A 204 -3.47 4.23 -1.39
N GLU A 205 -3.66 5.40 -0.79
CA GLU A 205 -4.68 5.66 0.23
C GLU A 205 -6.10 5.36 -0.27
N ILE A 206 -6.43 5.80 -1.49
CA ILE A 206 -7.73 5.54 -2.12
C ILE A 206 -7.90 4.06 -2.44
N LEU A 207 -6.89 3.41 -3.03
CA LEU A 207 -6.95 1.98 -3.36
C LEU A 207 -7.11 1.11 -2.12
N PHE A 208 -6.38 1.44 -1.05
CA PHE A 208 -6.49 0.74 0.23
C PHE A 208 -7.89 0.91 0.85
N CYS A 209 -8.46 2.12 0.79
CA CYS A 209 -9.83 2.39 1.23
C CYS A 209 -10.84 1.55 0.44
N LEU A 210 -10.73 1.55 -0.90
CA LEU A 210 -11.65 0.81 -1.76
C LEU A 210 -11.58 -0.68 -1.50
N LEU A 211 -10.38 -1.25 -1.37
CA LEU A 211 -10.17 -2.66 -1.03
C LEU A 211 -10.83 -3.01 0.31
N PHE A 212 -10.67 -2.14 1.30
CA PHE A 212 -11.23 -2.33 2.64
C PHE A 212 -12.76 -2.25 2.67
N VAL A 213 -13.34 -1.21 2.07
CA VAL A 213 -14.80 -1.01 2.04
C VAL A 213 -15.49 -2.11 1.23
N THR A 214 -14.95 -2.46 0.06
CA THR A 214 -15.53 -3.54 -0.76
C THR A 214 -15.44 -4.89 -0.05
N GLY A 215 -14.31 -5.20 0.58
CA GLY A 215 -14.19 -6.42 1.37
C GLY A 215 -15.14 -6.48 2.58
N LEU A 216 -15.41 -5.34 3.23
CA LEU A 216 -16.36 -5.25 4.35
C LEU A 216 -17.80 -5.47 3.87
N ASN A 217 -18.12 -4.89 2.72
CA ASN A 217 -19.42 -5.06 2.07
C ASN A 217 -19.67 -6.50 1.60
N ILE A 218 -18.61 -7.24 1.26
CA ILE A 218 -18.68 -8.64 0.81
C ILE A 218 -18.79 -9.60 1.99
N SER A 219 -17.91 -9.45 2.99
CA SER A 219 -17.86 -10.39 4.13
C SER A 219 -18.93 -10.11 5.18
N GLY A 220 -19.49 -8.89 5.22
CA GLY A 220 -20.42 -8.45 6.26
C GLY A 220 -19.79 -8.35 7.67
N SER A 221 -18.53 -8.77 7.83
CA SER A 221 -17.83 -8.93 9.09
C SER A 221 -16.54 -8.11 9.08
N VAL A 222 -16.04 -7.72 10.24
CA VAL A 222 -14.72 -7.04 10.33
C VAL A 222 -13.56 -8.03 10.49
N ASN A 223 -13.85 -9.32 10.66
CA ASN A 223 -12.85 -10.34 10.98
C ASN A 223 -11.88 -10.64 9.82
N PHE A 224 -12.26 -10.31 8.58
CA PHE A 224 -11.37 -10.46 7.41
C PHE A 224 -10.35 -9.31 7.29
N VAL A 225 -10.57 -8.18 7.98
CA VAL A 225 -9.72 -6.98 7.91
C VAL A 225 -8.26 -7.28 8.24
N PRO A 226 -7.93 -7.97 9.35
CA PRO A 226 -6.52 -8.27 9.67
C PRO A 226 -5.83 -9.07 8.56
N ILE A 227 -6.53 -10.00 7.90
CA ILE A 227 -5.97 -10.79 6.80
C ILE A 227 -5.58 -9.89 5.63
N LEU A 228 -6.47 -8.96 5.24
CA LEU A 228 -6.16 -8.00 4.18
C LEU A 228 -4.98 -7.10 4.52
N VAL A 229 -4.93 -6.60 5.75
CA VAL A 229 -3.81 -5.76 6.21
C VAL A 229 -2.50 -6.55 6.19
N ILE A 230 -2.50 -7.81 6.64
CA ILE A 230 -1.32 -8.68 6.59
C ILE A 230 -0.86 -8.86 5.14
N LEU A 231 -1.77 -9.17 4.22
CA LEU A 231 -1.43 -9.36 2.80
C LEU A 231 -0.93 -8.07 2.14
N TRP A 232 -1.48 -6.92 2.53
CA TRP A 232 -1.03 -5.59 2.07
C TRP A 232 0.39 -5.26 2.55
N LEU A 233 0.75 -5.67 3.77
CA LEU A 233 2.05 -5.41 4.39
C LEU A 233 3.11 -6.48 4.13
N LEU A 234 2.73 -7.67 3.65
CA LEU A 234 3.64 -8.78 3.44
C LEU A 234 4.78 -8.43 2.47
N GLY A 235 4.48 -7.82 1.33
CA GLY A 235 5.49 -7.39 0.36
C GLY A 235 6.50 -6.41 0.97
N PRO A 236 6.05 -5.29 1.55
CA PRO A 236 6.90 -4.35 2.29
C PRO A 236 7.76 -5.02 3.38
N ALA A 237 7.21 -5.96 4.14
CA ALA A 237 7.95 -6.70 5.16
C ALA A 237 9.07 -7.57 4.56
N LEU A 238 8.84 -8.19 3.40
CA LEU A 238 9.89 -8.94 2.70
C LEU A 238 11.04 -8.03 2.22
N ILE A 239 10.74 -6.81 1.78
CA ILE A 239 11.78 -5.84 1.37
C ILE A 239 12.67 -5.47 2.54
N TRP A 240 12.12 -5.40 3.74
CA TRP A 240 12.92 -5.13 4.93
C TRP A 240 13.98 -6.21 5.15
N PHE A 241 13.65 -7.49 4.93
CA PHE A 241 14.65 -8.57 4.97
C PHE A 241 15.72 -8.41 3.89
N GLU A 242 15.33 -8.15 2.64
CA GLU A 242 16.27 -7.87 1.52
C GLU A 242 17.18 -6.68 1.82
N ALA A 243 16.63 -5.62 2.41
CA ALA A 243 17.38 -4.42 2.77
C ALA A 243 18.45 -4.71 3.84
N ASN A 244 18.15 -5.54 4.83
CA ASN A 244 19.13 -5.94 5.85
C ASN A 244 20.24 -6.82 5.27
N GLU A 245 19.91 -7.69 4.31
CA GLU A 245 20.92 -8.51 3.63
C GLU A 245 21.88 -7.63 2.81
N LEU A 246 21.35 -6.64 2.09
CA LEU A 246 22.15 -5.64 1.37
C LEU A 246 23.08 -4.85 2.28
N GLU A 247 22.60 -4.44 3.46
CA GLU A 247 23.42 -3.74 4.44
C GLU A 247 24.59 -4.62 4.90
N ASN A 248 24.35 -5.90 5.16
CA ASN A 248 25.40 -6.85 5.53
C ASN A 248 26.44 -7.06 4.42
N GLU A 249 26.05 -7.05 3.14
CA GLU A 249 26.98 -7.13 2.01
C GLU A 249 27.89 -5.90 1.88
N LEU A 250 27.42 -4.71 2.30
CA LEU A 250 28.21 -3.48 2.22
C LEU A 250 29.26 -3.38 3.34
N ILE A 251 29.08 -4.13 4.44
CA ILE A 251 29.98 -4.16 5.59
C ILE A 251 31.09 -5.21 5.42
N LYS A 252 30.83 -6.28 4.67
CA LYS A 252 31.81 -7.33 4.33
C LYS A 252 32.83 -6.84 3.30
#